data_AF-A0A0U1KIU1-F1
#
_entry.id   AF-A0A0U1KIU1-F1
#
_cell.length_a   1.000
_cell.length_b   1.000
_cell.length_c   1.000
_cell.angle_alpha   90.00
_cell.angle_beta   90.00
_cell.angle_gamma   90.00
#
_symmetry.space_group_name_H-M   'P 1'
#
loop_
_entity.id
_entity.type
_entity.pdbx_description
1 polymer ?
#
loop_
_entity_poly.entity_id
_entity_poly.type
_entity_poly.pdbx_seq_one_letter_code
_entity_poly.pdbx_strand_id
1 'polypeptide(L)'
;MLDNYNLIGMLILIFTISIIVLIVLVIKRLKGFKKITIGFFSLILVLLIGFSIFILVSTKNIESELTAREIQHRFDEINQKYEMGEEFDLEDAAFVKKYGDDHNIPETIQEIEIPLLETKSFYETESYNSSDSFDGYLEGTISSEHGVFKNSYSIAITAGKLDTNDITPSKITAYVTHTAYGTIGSGGIGIVYSKTLSDSVTNQNSIFFSRSVEYRGSVAYSATNTYVDFKLLDGSFTILGDPV
;
A
#
# COMPACT_ATOMS: atom_id res chain seq x y z
N MET A 1 -20.85 2.47 -4.22
CA MET A 1 -20.80 2.91 -2.82
C MET A 1 -20.66 4.42 -2.84
N LEU A 2 -21.75 5.17 -2.67
CA LEU A 2 -21.71 6.64 -2.61
C LEU A 2 -21.31 7.08 -1.19
N ASP A 3 -20.50 8.14 -1.13
CA ASP A 3 -19.71 8.57 0.02
C ASP A 3 -20.53 8.94 1.27
N ASN A 4 -20.46 8.10 2.30
CA ASN A 4 -20.91 8.45 3.66
C ASN A 4 -20.18 9.68 4.24
N TYR A 5 -19.02 10.04 3.68
CA TYR A 5 -18.20 11.17 4.13
C TYR A 5 -18.81 12.54 3.79
N ASN A 6 -19.51 12.66 2.66
CA ASN A 6 -20.22 13.89 2.30
C ASN A 6 -21.41 14.14 3.22
N LEU A 7 -22.04 13.09 3.75
CA LEU A 7 -23.20 13.22 4.63
C LEU A 7 -22.81 13.79 6.01
N ILE A 8 -21.70 13.32 6.57
CA ILE A 8 -21.20 13.79 7.88
C ILE A 8 -20.76 15.26 7.78
N GLY A 9 -20.01 15.63 6.74
CA GLY A 9 -19.60 17.03 6.51
C GLY A 9 -20.80 17.96 6.34
N MET A 10 -21.82 17.53 5.60
CA MET A 10 -23.04 18.30 5.39
C MET A 10 -23.85 18.45 6.69
N LEU A 11 -23.93 17.41 7.53
CA LEU A 11 -24.59 17.46 8.84
C LEU A 11 -23.91 18.45 9.79
N ILE A 12 -22.58 18.49 9.82
CA ILE A 12 -21.81 19.43 10.64
C ILE A 12 -22.04 20.88 10.18
N LEU A 13 -22.07 21.11 8.85
CA LEU A 13 -22.36 22.42 8.28
C LEU A 13 -23.78 22.90 8.64
N ILE A 14 -24.78 22.03 8.55
CA ILE A 14 -26.17 22.35 8.91
C ILE A 14 -26.29 22.67 10.40
N PHE A 15 -25.61 21.91 11.25
CA PHE A 15 -25.64 22.11 12.70
C PHE A 15 -24.99 23.45 13.10
N THR A 16 -23.84 23.78 12.50
CA THR A 16 -23.14 25.06 12.75
C THR A 16 -23.96 26.27 12.28
N ILE A 17 -24.58 26.21 11.10
CA ILE A 17 -25.48 27.27 10.62
C ILE A 17 -26.67 27.45 11.57
N SER A 18 -27.27 26.36 12.03
CA SER A 18 -28.43 26.40 12.94
C SER A 18 -28.09 27.06 14.28
N ILE A 19 -26.91 26.77 14.84
CA ILE A 19 -26.42 27.42 16.07
C ILE A 19 -26.21 28.92 15.86
N ILE A 20 -25.59 29.33 14.74
CA ILE A 20 -25.36 30.75 14.43
C ILE A 20 -26.69 31.49 14.33
N VAL A 21 -27.68 30.92 13.62
CA VAL A 21 -29.02 31.52 13.48
C VAL A 21 -29.71 31.65 14.84
N LEU A 22 -29.65 30.62 15.68
CA LEU A 22 -30.22 30.65 17.03
C LEU A 22 -29.60 31.77 17.88
N ILE A 23 -28.27 31.90 17.85
CA ILE A 23 -27.54 32.95 18.56
C ILE A 23 -27.98 34.34 18.09
N VAL A 24 -28.08 34.56 16.78
CA VAL A 24 -28.54 35.84 16.20
C VAL A 24 -29.98 36.17 16.63
N LEU A 25 -30.87 35.18 16.68
CA LEU A 25 -32.25 35.36 17.12
C LEU A 25 -32.34 35.72 18.62
N VAL A 26 -31.55 35.07 19.47
CA VAL A 26 -31.47 35.37 20.90
C VAL A 26 -30.96 36.80 21.11
N ILE A 27 -29.97 37.24 20.34
CA ILE A 27 -29.43 38.61 20.38
C ILE A 27 -30.49 39.65 19.99
N LYS A 28 -31.26 39.41 18.92
CA LYS A 28 -32.34 40.33 18.49
C LYS A 28 -33.42 40.53 19.55
N ARG A 29 -33.67 39.54 20.41
CA ARG A 29 -34.65 39.63 21.51
C ARG A 29 -34.14 40.42 22.71
N LEU A 30 -32.82 40.49 22.94
CA LEU A 30 -32.23 41.16 24.10
C LEU A 30 -31.96 42.65 23.80
N LYS A 31 -33.01 43.47 23.71
CA LYS A 31 -32.93 44.92 23.42
C LYS A 31 -32.36 45.82 24.55
N GLY A 32 -31.68 45.26 25.57
CA GLY A 32 -31.32 46.00 26.79
C GLY A 32 -29.84 46.05 27.19
N PHE A 33 -28.96 45.21 26.64
CA PHE A 33 -27.58 45.08 27.13
C PHE A 33 -26.58 45.47 26.05
N LYS A 34 -26.23 46.75 25.93
CA LYS A 34 -25.36 47.27 24.86
C LYS A 34 -23.85 47.30 25.17
N LYS A 35 -23.41 47.12 26.41
CA LYS A 35 -21.98 47.29 26.78
C LYS A 35 -21.27 46.04 27.32
N ILE A 36 -21.98 45.09 27.94
CA ILE A 36 -21.39 43.86 28.49
C ILE A 36 -21.36 42.71 27.44
N THR A 37 -22.22 42.78 26.44
CA THR A 37 -22.41 41.75 25.41
C THR A 37 -21.31 41.73 24.34
N ILE A 38 -20.66 42.87 24.07
CA ILE A 38 -19.63 42.97 23.02
C ILE A 38 -18.33 42.27 23.43
N GLY A 39 -17.94 42.35 24.71
CA GLY A 39 -16.74 41.70 25.22
C GLY A 39 -16.84 40.17 25.25
N PHE A 40 -18.00 39.65 25.66
CA PHE A 40 -18.25 38.21 25.70
C PHE A 40 -18.34 37.59 24.29
N PHE A 41 -18.84 38.34 23.31
CA PHE A 41 -18.94 37.89 21.92
C PHE A 41 -17.58 37.78 21.23
N SER A 42 -16.66 38.71 21.51
CA SER A 42 -15.28 38.65 21.01
C SER A 42 -14.56 37.39 21.52
N LEU A 43 -14.74 37.03 22.79
CA LEU A 43 -14.14 35.84 23.39
C LEU A 43 -14.67 34.54 22.76
N ILE A 44 -15.99 34.44 22.54
CA ILE A 44 -16.63 33.27 21.91
C ILE A 44 -16.18 33.12 20.45
N LEU A 45 -16.04 34.23 19.71
CA LEU A 45 -15.58 34.20 18.33
C LEU A 45 -14.12 33.72 18.22
N VAL A 46 -13.24 34.17 19.12
CA VAL A 46 -11.84 33.71 19.17
C VAL A 46 -11.77 32.22 19.54
N LEU A 47 -12.62 31.75 20.46
CA LEU A 47 -12.73 30.33 20.80
C LEU A 47 -13.23 29.47 19.64
N LEU A 48 -14.21 29.95 18.88
CA LEU A 48 -14.74 29.26 17.69
C LEU A 48 -13.73 29.20 16.55
N ILE A 49 -12.97 30.27 16.31
CA ILE A 49 -11.89 30.29 15.31
C ILE A 49 -10.75 29.36 15.73
N GLY A 50 -10.35 29.38 17.01
CA GLY A 50 -9.34 28.45 17.55
C GLY A 50 -9.75 26.99 17.46
N PHE A 51 -11.02 26.68 17.74
CA PHE A 51 -11.56 25.32 17.62
C PHE A 51 -11.66 24.86 16.15
N SER A 52 -11.95 25.78 15.22
CA SER A 52 -11.97 25.49 13.78
C SER A 52 -10.57 25.14 13.25
N ILE A 53 -9.53 25.83 13.72
CA ILE A 53 -8.13 25.52 13.37
C ILE A 53 -7.72 24.17 13.99
N PHE A 54 -8.18 23.85 15.21
CA PHE A 54 -7.91 22.57 15.85
C PHE A 54 -8.53 21.37 15.10
N ILE A 55 -9.75 21.53 14.55
CA ILE A 55 -10.38 20.50 13.70
C ILE A 55 -9.66 20.37 12.35
N LEU A 56 -9.20 21.47 11.75
CA LEU A 56 -8.44 21.45 10.49
C LEU A 56 -7.05 20.81 10.65
N VAL A 57 -6.41 20.99 11.80
CA VAL A 57 -5.12 20.34 12.12
C VAL A 57 -5.30 18.87 12.50
N SER A 58 -6.41 18.49 13.14
CA SER A 58 -6.70 17.09 13.50
C SER A 58 -7.28 16.25 12.38
N THR A 59 -7.57 16.84 11.21
CA THR A 59 -7.94 16.10 9.99
C THR A 59 -6.74 15.79 9.10
N LYS A 60 -5.52 16.16 9.50
CA LYS A 60 -4.31 15.67 8.86
C LYS A 60 -3.95 14.30 9.44
N ASN A 61 -4.14 13.28 8.58
CA ASN A 61 -3.70 11.89 8.72
C ASN A 61 -4.44 11.03 9.75
N ILE A 62 -5.68 10.67 9.42
CA ILE A 62 -5.98 9.24 9.41
C ILE A 62 -5.62 8.79 7.97
N GLU A 63 -4.33 8.60 7.73
CA GLU A 63 -3.91 7.78 6.59
C GLU A 63 -4.47 6.39 6.91
N SER A 64 -5.55 5.99 6.26
CA SER A 64 -5.90 4.58 6.24
C SER A 64 -4.68 3.86 5.68
N GLU A 65 -4.05 3.00 6.49
CA GLU A 65 -2.98 2.14 5.98
C GLU A 65 -3.51 1.41 4.75
N LEU A 66 -2.78 1.55 3.63
CA LEU A 66 -3.12 0.89 2.38
C LEU A 66 -3.12 -0.62 2.59
N THR A 67 -4.06 -1.30 1.95
CA THR A 67 -4.07 -2.77 1.90
C THR A 67 -2.89 -3.29 1.09
N ALA A 68 -2.49 -4.55 1.31
CA ALA A 68 -1.40 -5.20 0.55
C ALA A 68 -1.60 -5.09 -0.98
N ARG A 69 -2.85 -5.25 -1.44
CA ARG A 69 -3.23 -5.12 -2.85
C ARG A 69 -3.04 -3.70 -3.39
N GLU A 70 -3.37 -2.68 -2.61
CA GLU A 70 -3.15 -1.27 -3.00
C GLU A 70 -1.66 -0.92 -3.01
N ILE A 71 -0.89 -1.46 -2.06
CA ILE A 71 0.56 -1.27 -2.01
C ILE A 71 1.22 -1.89 -3.25
N GLN A 72 0.88 -3.15 -3.55
CA GLN A 72 1.39 -3.84 -4.73
C GLN A 72 1.03 -3.10 -6.02
N HIS A 73 -0.23 -2.69 -6.17
CA HIS A 73 -0.67 -1.92 -7.33
C HIS A 73 0.14 -0.62 -7.47
N ARG A 74 0.41 0.08 -6.36
CA ARG A 74 1.18 1.31 -6.37
C ARG A 74 2.66 1.07 -6.74
N PHE A 75 3.26 -0.02 -6.29
CA PHE A 75 4.59 -0.41 -6.76
C PHE A 75 4.62 -0.75 -8.24
N ASP A 76 3.59 -1.43 -8.76
CA ASP A 76 3.50 -1.75 -10.19
C ASP A 76 3.37 -0.48 -11.04
N GLU A 77 2.60 0.51 -10.59
CA GLU A 77 2.51 1.83 -11.24
C GLU A 77 3.87 2.55 -11.28
N ILE A 78 4.58 2.61 -10.15
CA ILE A 78 5.90 3.24 -10.06
C ILE A 78 6.88 2.51 -10.98
N ASN A 79 6.89 1.18 -10.97
CA ASN A 79 7.79 0.37 -11.78
C ASN A 79 7.54 0.47 -13.28
N GLN A 80 6.32 0.81 -13.70
CA GLN A 80 5.98 1.08 -15.10
C GLN A 80 6.26 2.54 -15.50
N LYS A 81 6.26 3.47 -14.54
CA LYS A 81 6.46 4.90 -14.78
C LYS A 81 7.91 5.27 -15.08
N TYR A 82 8.87 4.59 -14.45
CA TYR A 82 10.30 4.94 -14.52
C TYR A 82 11.13 3.85 -15.19
N GLU A 83 12.17 4.25 -15.91
CA GLU A 83 13.20 3.33 -16.39
C GLU A 83 14.30 3.09 -15.33
N MET A 84 15.07 2.00 -15.49
CA MET A 84 16.21 1.72 -14.61
C MET A 84 17.24 2.85 -14.69
N GLY A 85 17.65 3.38 -13.54
CA GLY A 85 18.58 4.51 -13.44
C GLY A 85 17.92 5.88 -13.60
N GLU A 86 16.60 5.97 -13.70
CA GLU A 86 15.85 7.21 -13.62
C GLU A 86 15.56 7.58 -12.15
N GLU A 87 15.63 8.86 -11.84
CA GLU A 87 15.34 9.40 -10.51
C GLU A 87 13.84 9.59 -10.32
N PHE A 88 13.29 9.08 -9.22
CA PHE A 88 11.89 9.21 -8.86
C PHE A 88 11.55 10.65 -8.44
N ASP A 89 10.30 11.04 -8.65
CA ASP A 89 9.77 12.23 -7.98
C ASP A 89 9.67 12.04 -6.46
N LEU A 90 9.45 13.14 -5.74
CA LEU A 90 9.45 13.15 -4.28
C LEU A 90 8.34 12.30 -3.65
N GLU A 91 7.20 12.16 -4.34
CA GLU A 91 6.05 11.42 -3.82
C GLU A 91 6.28 9.90 -3.95
N ASP A 92 6.72 9.46 -5.13
CA ASP A 92 7.04 8.06 -5.38
C ASP A 92 8.24 7.60 -4.54
N ALA A 93 9.25 8.45 -4.38
CA ALA A 93 10.38 8.19 -3.48
C ALA A 93 9.92 8.05 -2.01
N ALA A 94 8.99 8.88 -1.55
CA ALA A 94 8.44 8.78 -0.20
C ALA A 94 7.62 7.50 0.01
N PHE A 95 6.86 7.08 -1.01
CA PHE A 95 6.11 5.83 -0.98
C PHE A 95 7.03 4.61 -0.83
N VAL A 96 8.08 4.53 -1.64
CA VAL A 96 9.06 3.43 -1.61
C VAL A 96 9.76 3.36 -0.26
N LYS A 97 10.14 4.50 0.32
CA LYS A 97 10.72 4.56 1.68
C LYS A 97 9.77 4.06 2.77
N LYS A 98 8.46 4.22 2.58
CA LYS A 98 7.44 3.91 3.58
C LYS A 98 7.01 2.45 3.54
N TYR A 99 6.93 1.87 2.36
CA TYR A 99 6.33 0.54 2.14
C TYR A 99 7.30 -0.49 1.55
N GLY A 100 8.49 -0.09 1.12
CA GLY A 100 9.54 -1.04 0.73
C GLY A 100 10.28 -1.53 1.95
N ASP A 101 10.83 -2.74 1.87
CA ASP A 101 11.64 -3.30 2.93
C ASP A 101 12.86 -2.42 3.18
N ASP A 102 12.96 -1.85 4.39
CA ASP A 102 14.03 -0.94 4.79
C ASP A 102 15.30 -1.74 5.09
N HIS A 103 16.25 -1.67 4.16
CA HIS A 103 17.55 -2.27 4.37
C HIS A 103 18.45 -1.20 4.97
N ASN A 104 18.55 -1.19 6.30
CA ASN A 104 19.39 -0.28 7.07
C ASN A 104 20.74 -0.01 6.38
N ILE A 105 20.89 1.16 5.75
CA ILE A 105 22.19 1.72 5.43
C ILE A 105 22.51 2.67 6.58
N PRO A 106 23.38 2.30 7.54
CA PRO A 106 23.65 3.16 8.68
C PRO A 106 24.23 4.51 8.21
N GLU A 107 23.60 5.62 8.64
CA GLU A 107 24.06 7.00 8.37
C GLU A 107 25.43 7.32 8.98
N THR A 108 26.03 6.40 9.74
CA THR A 108 27.33 6.59 10.37
C THR A 108 28.22 5.36 10.16
N ILE A 109 29.31 5.54 9.41
CA ILE A 109 30.38 4.54 9.27
C ILE A 109 30.97 4.23 10.65
N GLN A 110 30.62 3.07 11.23
CA GLN A 110 31.50 2.17 12.01
C GLN A 110 30.68 1.05 12.69
N GLU A 111 30.01 0.21 11.92
CA GLU A 111 29.89 -1.22 12.21
C GLU A 111 29.37 -1.88 10.94
N ILE A 112 30.08 -2.89 10.46
CA ILE A 112 29.64 -3.68 9.30
C ILE A 112 28.49 -4.54 9.83
N GLU A 113 27.27 -4.02 9.71
CA GLU A 113 26.07 -4.81 10.00
C GLU A 113 25.98 -5.95 8.98
N ILE A 114 25.79 -7.14 9.53
CA ILE A 114 25.50 -8.38 8.81
C ILE A 114 24.27 -8.10 7.94
N PRO A 115 24.26 -8.53 6.65
CA PRO A 115 23.10 -8.31 5.80
C PRO A 115 21.86 -8.86 6.50
N LEU A 116 20.87 -8.00 6.74
CA LEU A 116 19.58 -8.42 7.31
C LEU A 116 18.95 -9.37 6.30
N LEU A 117 18.82 -10.64 6.69
CA LEU A 117 17.98 -11.59 5.99
C LEU A 117 16.54 -11.30 6.41
N GLU A 118 15.77 -10.66 5.56
CA GLU A 118 14.33 -10.59 5.76
C GLU A 118 13.71 -11.87 5.19
N THR A 119 12.80 -12.49 5.94
CA THR A 119 12.07 -13.67 5.47
C THR A 119 10.63 -13.56 5.92
N LYS A 120 9.72 -13.62 4.95
CA LYS A 120 8.28 -13.55 5.19
C LYS A 120 7.58 -14.69 4.46
N SER A 121 6.62 -15.27 5.16
CA SER A 121 5.73 -16.29 4.63
C SER A 121 4.32 -15.74 4.50
N PHE A 122 3.58 -16.23 3.52
CA PHE A 122 2.23 -15.79 3.22
C PHE A 122 1.36 -16.97 2.74
N TYR A 123 0.04 -16.79 2.89
CA TYR A 123 -0.97 -17.74 2.43
C TYR A 123 -2.22 -16.96 2.05
N GLU A 124 -2.60 -17.05 0.78
CA GLU A 124 -3.70 -16.32 0.18
C GLU A 124 -4.64 -17.27 -0.55
N THR A 125 -5.93 -16.94 -0.54
CA THR A 125 -6.98 -17.72 -1.22
C THR A 125 -7.93 -16.80 -1.95
N GLU A 126 -8.39 -17.22 -3.12
CA GLU A 126 -9.42 -16.49 -3.87
C GLU A 126 -10.35 -17.47 -4.57
N SER A 127 -11.63 -17.10 -4.63
CA SER A 127 -12.69 -17.89 -5.26
C SER A 127 -13.12 -17.24 -6.57
N TYR A 128 -13.18 -18.04 -7.62
CA TYR A 128 -13.76 -17.67 -8.90
C TYR A 128 -15.21 -18.15 -8.97
N ASN A 129 -16.14 -17.20 -8.85
CA ASN A 129 -17.57 -17.46 -8.90
C ASN A 129 -18.05 -17.46 -10.36
N SER A 130 -18.05 -18.65 -10.98
CA SER A 130 -18.70 -18.93 -12.26
C SER A 130 -19.75 -20.04 -12.08
N SER A 131 -20.26 -20.61 -13.18
CA SER A 131 -21.25 -21.69 -13.16
C SER A 131 -20.80 -22.89 -12.32
N ASP A 132 -19.49 -23.16 -12.30
CA ASP A 132 -18.85 -24.08 -11.38
C ASP A 132 -17.83 -23.27 -10.55
N SER A 133 -18.01 -23.23 -9.22
CA SER A 133 -17.09 -22.52 -8.33
C SER A 133 -15.70 -23.14 -8.39
N PHE A 134 -14.66 -22.30 -8.45
CA PHE A 134 -13.28 -22.73 -8.30
C PHE A 134 -12.64 -21.95 -7.15
N ASP A 135 -11.98 -22.65 -6.24
CA ASP A 135 -11.23 -22.02 -5.15
C ASP A 135 -9.75 -22.35 -5.33
N GLY A 136 -8.91 -21.31 -5.39
CA GLY A 136 -7.48 -21.43 -5.50
C GLY A 136 -6.78 -20.93 -4.24
N TYR A 137 -5.53 -21.37 -4.07
CA TYR A 137 -4.62 -20.84 -3.08
C TYR A 137 -3.27 -20.49 -3.70
N LEU A 138 -2.56 -19.59 -3.03
CA LEU A 138 -1.17 -19.25 -3.25
C LEU A 138 -0.51 -19.13 -1.88
N GLU A 139 0.56 -19.88 -1.65
CA GLU A 139 1.35 -19.79 -0.43
C GLU A 139 2.83 -19.75 -0.76
N GLY A 140 3.63 -19.26 0.17
CA GLY A 140 5.07 -19.37 0.01
C GLY A 140 5.88 -18.61 1.03
N THR A 141 7.17 -18.60 0.76
CA THR A 141 8.18 -17.88 1.53
C THR A 141 9.06 -17.08 0.57
N ILE A 142 9.28 -15.82 0.92
CA ILE A 142 10.21 -14.92 0.26
C ILE A 142 11.30 -14.58 1.26
N SER A 143 12.54 -14.59 0.79
CA SER A 143 13.69 -14.15 1.56
C SER A 143 14.54 -13.22 0.71
N SER A 144 15.07 -12.16 1.33
CA SER A 144 15.96 -11.21 0.69
C SER A 144 17.18 -10.96 1.56
N GLU A 145 18.36 -10.89 0.93
CA GLU A 145 19.62 -10.58 1.59
C GLU A 145 20.30 -9.46 0.80
N HIS A 146 20.45 -8.31 1.43
CA HIS A 146 21.01 -7.13 0.79
C HIS A 146 22.29 -6.70 1.47
N GLY A 147 23.39 -6.75 0.71
CA GLY A 147 24.66 -6.18 1.10
C GLY A 147 24.94 -4.88 0.34
N VAL A 148 26.06 -4.22 0.66
CA VAL A 148 26.43 -2.92 0.06
C VAL A 148 26.46 -2.92 -1.47
N PHE A 149 26.74 -4.07 -2.09
CA PHE A 149 26.83 -4.17 -3.55
C PHE A 149 26.36 -5.50 -4.12
N LYS A 150 26.36 -6.57 -3.33
CA LYS A 150 25.85 -7.88 -3.71
C LYS A 150 24.55 -8.11 -2.95
N ASN A 151 23.51 -8.46 -3.68
CA ASN A 151 22.20 -8.71 -3.13
C ASN A 151 21.68 -10.03 -3.69
N SER A 152 20.77 -10.65 -2.96
CA SER A 152 20.07 -11.83 -3.42
C SER A 152 18.64 -11.85 -2.92
N TYR A 153 17.78 -12.52 -3.66
CA TYR A 153 16.45 -12.88 -3.19
C TYR A 153 16.16 -14.33 -3.56
N SER A 154 15.41 -15.00 -2.69
CA SER A 154 14.99 -16.38 -2.86
C SER A 154 13.50 -16.48 -2.61
N ILE A 155 12.83 -17.29 -3.44
CA ILE A 155 11.40 -17.52 -3.33
C ILE A 155 11.15 -19.02 -3.38
N ALA A 156 10.14 -19.47 -2.63
CA ALA A 156 9.51 -20.75 -2.81
C ALA A 156 8.00 -20.56 -2.65
N ILE A 157 7.25 -20.72 -3.75
CA ILE A 157 5.80 -20.58 -3.77
C ILE A 157 5.14 -21.87 -4.28
N THR A 158 3.99 -22.18 -3.70
CA THR A 158 3.08 -23.22 -4.14
C THR A 158 1.75 -22.57 -4.45
N ALA A 159 1.19 -22.87 -5.61
CA ALA A 159 -0.18 -22.48 -5.93
C ALA A 159 -0.95 -23.69 -6.42
N GLY A 160 -2.24 -23.73 -6.10
CA GLY A 160 -3.07 -24.84 -6.52
C GLY A 160 -4.54 -24.62 -6.26
N LYS A 161 -5.31 -25.65 -6.58
CA LYS A 161 -6.73 -25.73 -6.28
C LYS A 161 -6.94 -26.21 -4.84
N LEU A 162 -7.93 -25.67 -4.14
CA LEU A 162 -8.46 -26.26 -2.91
C LEU A 162 -9.36 -27.47 -3.23
N ASP A 163 -9.36 -28.50 -2.39
CA ASP A 163 -10.09 -29.78 -2.63
C ASP A 163 -11.63 -29.66 -2.63
N THR A 164 -12.18 -28.47 -2.85
CA THR A 164 -13.60 -28.18 -2.77
C THR A 164 -14.38 -28.53 -4.04
N ASN A 165 -13.74 -28.63 -5.21
CA ASN A 165 -14.42 -28.79 -6.52
C ASN A 165 -13.62 -29.71 -7.48
N ASP A 166 -14.27 -30.36 -8.47
CA ASP A 166 -13.61 -31.29 -9.43
C ASP A 166 -12.97 -30.62 -10.66
N ILE A 167 -12.99 -29.29 -10.72
CA ILE A 167 -12.44 -28.54 -11.85
C ILE A 167 -10.91 -28.66 -11.86
N THR A 168 -10.31 -28.86 -13.03
CA THR A 168 -8.84 -28.78 -13.20
C THR A 168 -8.50 -27.56 -14.05
N PRO A 169 -7.59 -26.68 -13.60
CA PRO A 169 -7.14 -25.55 -14.41
C PRO A 169 -6.50 -26.02 -15.70
N SER A 170 -6.84 -25.36 -16.80
CA SER A 170 -6.17 -25.58 -18.10
C SER A 170 -4.71 -25.10 -18.05
N LYS A 171 -4.43 -24.06 -17.27
CA LYS A 171 -3.07 -23.55 -17.02
C LYS A 171 -3.00 -22.87 -15.65
N ILE A 172 -1.89 -23.08 -14.96
CA ILE A 172 -1.48 -22.30 -13.78
C ILE A 172 -0.15 -21.63 -14.14
N THR A 173 -0.06 -20.31 -14.00
CA THR A 173 1.18 -19.56 -14.25
C THR A 173 1.55 -18.78 -13.00
N ALA A 174 2.70 -19.10 -12.43
CA ALA A 174 3.23 -18.42 -11.25
C ALA A 174 4.22 -17.34 -11.70
N TYR A 175 4.16 -16.16 -11.07
CA TYR A 175 5.00 -15.01 -11.35
C TYR A 175 5.62 -14.46 -10.08
N VAL A 176 6.84 -13.96 -10.21
CA VAL A 176 7.56 -13.24 -9.17
C VAL A 176 8.24 -12.04 -9.80
N THR A 177 7.91 -10.85 -9.32
CA THR A 177 8.59 -9.61 -9.70
C THR A 177 9.36 -9.10 -8.50
N HIS A 178 10.67 -8.94 -8.64
CA HIS A 178 11.51 -8.30 -7.63
C HIS A 178 12.07 -6.99 -8.21
N THR A 179 11.84 -5.90 -7.50
CA THR A 179 12.41 -4.59 -7.82
C THR A 179 13.19 -4.08 -6.61
N ALA A 180 14.41 -3.63 -6.86
CA ALA A 180 15.27 -3.02 -5.86
C ALA A 180 15.49 -1.55 -6.21
N TYR A 181 15.41 -0.71 -5.19
CA TYR A 181 15.51 0.73 -5.26
C TYR A 181 16.75 1.19 -4.50
N GLY A 182 17.45 2.16 -5.07
CA GLY A 182 18.71 2.63 -4.53
C GLY A 182 18.99 4.06 -4.93
N THR A 183 20.16 4.55 -4.51
CA THR A 183 20.56 5.91 -4.81
C THR A 183 20.95 6.08 -6.27
N ILE A 184 20.39 7.10 -6.91
CA ILE A 184 20.65 7.51 -8.29
C ILE A 184 21.03 8.99 -8.31
N GLY A 185 21.93 9.38 -9.22
CA GLY A 185 22.29 10.78 -9.44
C GLY A 185 22.90 11.47 -8.21
N SER A 186 22.33 12.61 -7.82
CA SER A 186 22.86 13.46 -6.74
C SER A 186 22.32 13.10 -5.35
N GLY A 187 21.74 11.91 -5.19
CA GLY A 187 21.15 11.43 -3.94
C GLY A 187 19.64 11.16 -4.01
N GLY A 188 19.06 11.12 -5.21
CA GLY A 188 17.69 10.67 -5.43
C GLY A 188 17.54 9.16 -5.31
N ILE A 189 16.31 8.67 -5.34
CA ILE A 189 15.99 7.23 -5.35
C ILE A 189 15.52 6.83 -6.74
N GLY A 190 15.93 5.66 -7.21
CA GLY A 190 15.42 5.07 -8.45
C GLY A 190 15.58 3.56 -8.46
N ILE A 191 15.11 2.93 -9.54
CA ILE A 191 15.27 1.48 -9.75
C ILE A 191 16.73 1.18 -10.08
N VAL A 192 17.36 0.35 -9.25
CA VAL A 192 18.74 -0.14 -9.47
C VAL A 192 18.76 -1.58 -9.99
N TYR A 193 17.67 -2.32 -9.79
CA TYR A 193 17.49 -3.66 -10.33
C TYR A 193 16.00 -3.97 -10.44
N SER A 194 15.59 -4.65 -11.51
CA SER A 194 14.24 -5.20 -11.62
C SER A 194 14.28 -6.48 -12.45
N LYS A 195 13.56 -7.50 -12.00
CA LYS A 195 13.42 -8.77 -12.73
C LYS A 195 12.10 -9.45 -12.41
N THR A 196 11.45 -9.92 -13.47
CA THR A 196 10.31 -10.83 -13.37
C THR A 196 10.71 -12.24 -13.76
N LEU A 197 10.32 -13.21 -12.95
CA LEU A 197 10.44 -14.64 -13.21
C LEU A 197 9.03 -15.22 -13.37
N SER A 198 8.91 -16.27 -14.17
CA SER A 198 7.67 -17.03 -14.28
C SER A 198 7.92 -18.50 -14.55
N ASP A 199 6.95 -19.32 -14.17
CA ASP A 199 6.88 -20.74 -14.50
C ASP A 199 5.41 -21.15 -14.69
N SER A 200 5.15 -22.22 -15.45
CA SER A 200 3.78 -22.63 -15.72
C SER A 200 3.59 -24.12 -15.92
N VAL A 201 2.43 -24.60 -15.53
CA VAL A 201 1.96 -25.98 -15.78
C VAL A 201 0.60 -25.96 -16.47
N THR A 202 0.30 -27.00 -17.22
CA THR A 202 -0.98 -27.17 -17.93
C THR A 202 -1.69 -28.42 -17.46
N ASN A 203 -3.00 -28.35 -17.28
CA ASN A 203 -3.84 -29.48 -16.85
C ASN A 203 -3.34 -30.15 -15.55
N GLN A 204 -2.84 -29.34 -14.62
CA GLN A 204 -2.42 -29.78 -13.29
C GLN A 204 -3.17 -29.00 -12.23
N ASN A 205 -3.29 -29.60 -11.04
CA ASN A 205 -3.99 -29.00 -9.91
C ASN A 205 -3.10 -28.09 -9.06
N SER A 206 -1.78 -28.14 -9.26
CA SER A 206 -0.83 -27.30 -8.53
C SER A 206 0.46 -27.07 -9.31
N ILE A 207 1.19 -26.03 -8.91
CA ILE A 207 2.54 -25.70 -9.33
C ILE A 207 3.38 -25.39 -8.09
N PHE A 208 4.62 -25.87 -8.10
CA PHE A 208 5.66 -25.42 -7.18
C PHE A 208 6.71 -24.64 -7.96
N PHE A 209 7.01 -23.43 -7.52
CA PHE A 209 7.99 -22.55 -8.14
C PHE A 209 8.99 -22.09 -7.07
N SER A 210 10.27 -22.41 -7.28
CA SER A 210 11.34 -21.94 -6.39
C SER A 210 12.56 -21.49 -7.19
N ARG A 211 13.10 -20.33 -6.82
CA ARG A 211 14.25 -19.71 -7.46
C ARG A 211 15.04 -18.91 -6.43
N SER A 212 16.35 -18.83 -6.64
CA SER A 212 17.24 -17.89 -5.96
C SER A 212 17.99 -17.11 -7.03
N VAL A 213 18.11 -15.80 -6.85
CA VAL A 213 18.73 -14.90 -7.82
C VAL A 213 19.66 -13.94 -7.09
N GLU A 214 20.90 -13.88 -7.56
CA GLU A 214 21.88 -12.88 -7.16
C GLU A 214 21.93 -11.73 -8.16
N TYR A 215 22.17 -10.52 -7.67
CA TYR A 215 22.40 -9.34 -8.49
C TYR A 215 23.33 -8.34 -7.79
N ARG A 216 23.71 -7.29 -8.53
CA ARG A 216 24.61 -6.24 -8.03
C ARG A 216 23.93 -4.87 -8.10
N GLY A 217 24.07 -4.08 -7.04
CA GLY A 217 23.51 -2.75 -6.92
C GLY A 217 23.59 -2.24 -5.48
N SER A 218 23.63 -0.93 -5.30
CA SER A 218 23.47 -0.31 -3.97
C SER A 218 21.97 -0.24 -3.69
N VAL A 219 21.46 -1.10 -2.83
CA VAL A 219 20.02 -1.21 -2.53
C VAL A 219 19.73 -0.58 -1.18
N ALA A 220 18.75 0.30 -1.13
CA ALA A 220 18.19 0.85 0.10
C ALA A 220 16.83 0.21 0.42
N TYR A 221 16.04 -0.08 -0.62
CA TYR A 221 14.71 -0.68 -0.48
C TYR A 221 14.51 -1.77 -1.52
N SER A 222 13.68 -2.76 -1.24
CA SER A 222 13.17 -3.68 -2.26
C SER A 222 11.68 -3.92 -2.12
N ALA A 223 11.09 -4.44 -3.19
CA ALA A 223 9.74 -4.96 -3.20
C ALA A 223 9.70 -6.23 -4.05
N THR A 224 9.17 -7.30 -3.48
CA THR A 224 9.00 -8.61 -4.10
C THR A 224 7.52 -8.95 -4.13
N ASN A 225 6.96 -8.88 -5.34
CA ASN A 225 5.57 -9.15 -5.61
C ASN A 225 5.44 -10.58 -6.16
N THR A 226 4.49 -11.34 -5.65
CA THR A 226 4.17 -12.67 -6.16
C THR A 226 2.71 -12.75 -6.55
N TYR A 227 2.41 -13.47 -7.63
CA TYR A 227 1.03 -13.70 -8.05
C TYR A 227 0.94 -14.95 -8.92
N VAL A 228 -0.26 -15.53 -8.98
CA VAL A 228 -0.56 -16.69 -9.82
C VAL A 228 -1.81 -16.43 -10.64
N ASP A 229 -1.71 -16.74 -11.93
CA ASP A 229 -2.84 -16.75 -12.85
C ASP A 229 -3.36 -18.17 -13.03
N PHE A 230 -4.64 -18.37 -12.70
CA PHE A 230 -5.38 -19.57 -13.02
C PHE A 230 -6.18 -19.34 -14.31
N LYS A 231 -6.00 -20.23 -15.28
CA LYS A 231 -6.82 -20.28 -16.50
C LYS A 231 -7.74 -21.48 -16.45
N LEU A 232 -9.03 -21.23 -16.39
CA LEU A 232 -10.12 -22.22 -16.46
C LEU A 232 -10.67 -22.29 -17.89
N LEU A 233 -11.67 -23.15 -18.11
CA LEU A 233 -12.32 -23.26 -19.43
C LEU A 233 -13.18 -22.04 -19.78
N ASP A 234 -13.78 -21.44 -18.76
CA ASP A 234 -14.77 -20.36 -18.84
C ASP A 234 -14.21 -18.97 -18.48
N GLY A 235 -12.98 -18.90 -17.97
CA GLY A 235 -12.33 -17.65 -17.64
C GLY A 235 -10.95 -17.80 -17.00
N SER A 236 -10.49 -16.72 -16.41
CA SER A 236 -9.24 -16.68 -15.64
C SER A 236 -9.38 -15.75 -14.46
N PHE A 237 -8.60 -16.00 -13.43
CA PHE A 237 -8.47 -15.10 -12.29
C PHE A 237 -7.06 -15.19 -11.71
N THR A 238 -6.70 -14.18 -10.92
CA THR A 238 -5.37 -14.01 -10.36
C THR A 238 -5.45 -13.97 -8.84
N ILE A 239 -4.54 -14.68 -8.17
CA ILE A 239 -4.33 -14.56 -6.72
C ILE A 239 -3.02 -13.81 -6.52
N LEU A 240 -3.05 -12.76 -5.71
CA LEU A 240 -1.88 -11.98 -5.33
C LEU A 240 -1.36 -12.52 -4.00
N GLY A 241 -0.05 -12.69 -3.88
CA GLY A 241 0.61 -12.96 -2.60
C GLY A 241 0.93 -11.66 -1.88
N ASP A 242 1.13 -11.74 -0.56
CA ASP A 242 1.56 -10.58 0.21
C ASP A 242 2.95 -10.09 -0.28
N PRO A 243 3.11 -8.79 -0.54
CA PRO A 243 4.38 -8.22 -0.94
C PRO A 243 5.38 -8.23 0.22
N VAL A 244 6.66 -8.34 -0.15
CA VAL A 244 7.85 -8.27 0.72
C VAL A 244 8.84 -7.33 0.02
#